data_AF-A0A131Z9I5-F1
#
_entry.id   AF-A0A131Z9I5-F1
#
_cell.length_a   1.000
_cell.length_b   1.000
_cell.length_c   1.000
_cell.angle_alpha   90.00
_cell.angle_beta   90.00
_cell.angle_gamma   90.00
#
_symmetry.space_group_name_H-M   'P 1'
#
loop_
_entity.id
_entity.type
_entity.pdbx_description
1 polymer ?
#
loop_
_entity_poly.entity_id
_entity_poly.type
_entity_poly.pdbx_seq_one_letter_code
_entity_poly.pdbx_strand_id
1 'polypeptide(L)'
;ARTLRQGPLASSAVQELLRAHFVSSWSLTAELQGYAASEADRATKEMAAACLNEYKFPVQIVCLLPNATVVDSICANDLVAVDDVDEVELEGFTDPIEMAYHRFLSSCVTKARTQHFFEAS
;
A
#
# COMPACT_ATOMS: atom_id res chain seq x y z
N ALA A 1 -18.89 -1.48 -11.98
CA ALA A 1 -17.46 -1.55 -11.66
C ALA A 1 -17.26 -1.07 -10.22
N ARG A 2 -16.69 -1.92 -9.35
CA ARG A 2 -16.37 -1.57 -7.96
C ARG A 2 -15.07 -0.73 -7.96
N THR A 3 -15.04 0.39 -7.25
CA THR A 3 -13.84 1.25 -7.16
C THR A 3 -13.18 1.08 -5.79
N LEU A 4 -11.86 1.32 -5.68
CA LEU A 4 -11.16 1.28 -4.39
C LEU A 4 -11.83 2.19 -3.34
N ARG A 5 -12.33 3.37 -3.77
CA ARG A 5 -12.98 4.35 -2.90
C ARG A 5 -14.29 3.84 -2.29
N GLN A 6 -15.10 3.14 -3.08
CA GLN A 6 -16.41 2.65 -2.65
C GLN A 6 -16.35 1.23 -2.05
N GLY A 7 -15.21 0.54 -2.15
CA GLY A 7 -14.97 -0.76 -1.52
C GLY A 7 -13.94 -0.66 -0.39
N PRO A 8 -12.70 -1.15 -0.56
CA PRO A 8 -11.71 -1.30 0.51
C PRO A 8 -11.44 -0.03 1.31
N LEU A 9 -11.41 1.14 0.67
CA LEU A 9 -11.15 2.40 1.37
C LEU A 9 -12.36 2.94 2.13
N ALA A 10 -13.57 2.40 1.95
CA ALA A 10 -14.72 2.74 2.78
C ALA A 10 -14.85 1.84 4.02
N SER A 11 -14.14 0.70 4.03
CA SER A 11 -14.18 -0.27 5.14
C SER A 11 -13.63 0.32 6.44
N SER A 12 -14.39 0.21 7.53
CA SER A 12 -14.00 0.77 8.83
C SER A 12 -12.72 0.13 9.37
N ALA A 13 -12.55 -1.18 9.19
CA ALA A 13 -11.35 -1.90 9.63
C ALA A 13 -10.10 -1.43 8.86
N VAL A 14 -10.21 -1.24 7.55
CA VAL A 14 -9.13 -0.67 6.73
C VAL A 14 -8.81 0.76 7.18
N GLN A 15 -9.83 1.60 7.37
CA GLN A 15 -9.65 2.99 7.80
C GLN A 15 -8.99 3.10 9.17
N GLU A 16 -9.36 2.23 10.11
CA GLU A 16 -8.74 2.17 11.44
C GLU A 16 -7.26 1.83 11.34
N LEU A 17 -6.91 0.81 10.55
CA LEU A 17 -5.54 0.37 10.37
C LEU A 17 -4.67 1.42 9.68
N LEU A 18 -5.18 2.06 8.62
CA LEU A 18 -4.53 3.18 7.93
C LEU A 18 -4.23 4.32 8.91
N ARG A 19 -5.23 4.74 9.69
CA ARG A 19 -5.09 5.83 10.66
C ARG A 19 -4.11 5.49 11.79
N ALA A 20 -4.04 4.23 12.23
CA ALA A 20 -3.21 3.83 13.36
C ALA A 20 -1.72 3.66 13.00
N HIS A 21 -1.41 3.26 11.76
CA HIS A 21 -0.05 2.81 11.41
C HIS A 21 0.57 3.45 10.17
N PHE A 22 -0.19 4.18 9.36
CA PHE A 22 0.28 4.65 8.06
C PHE A 22 0.17 6.17 7.92
N VAL A 23 1.11 6.75 7.17
CA VAL A 23 0.94 8.07 6.55
C VAL A 23 0.64 7.82 5.08
N SER A 24 -0.57 8.13 4.65
CA SER A 24 -1.02 7.88 3.28
C SER A 24 -0.89 9.12 2.40
N SER A 25 -0.35 8.93 1.20
CA SER A 25 -0.27 9.96 0.16
C SER A 25 -0.67 9.39 -1.20
N TRP A 26 -0.95 10.28 -2.15
CA TRP A 26 -1.22 9.94 -3.55
C TRP A 26 -0.36 10.85 -4.43
N SER A 27 0.26 10.26 -5.44
CA SER A 27 1.07 10.99 -6.41
C SER A 27 0.84 10.43 -7.80
N LEU A 28 0.90 11.31 -8.80
CA LEU A 28 0.94 10.91 -10.20
C LEU A 28 2.34 10.41 -10.57
N THR A 29 2.44 9.48 -11.51
CA THR A 29 3.74 9.00 -12.01
C THR A 29 4.61 10.14 -12.54
N ALA A 30 4.01 11.16 -13.16
CA ALA A 30 4.73 12.35 -13.62
C ALA A 30 5.31 13.19 -12.47
N GLU A 31 4.62 13.29 -11.34
CA GLU A 31 5.12 13.98 -10.15
C GLU A 31 6.29 13.20 -9.54
N LEU A 32 6.17 11.88 -9.43
CA LEU A 32 7.25 11.01 -8.95
C LEU A 32 8.50 11.10 -9.85
N GLN A 33 8.32 11.13 -11.17
CA GLN A 33 9.43 11.36 -12.12
C GLN A 33 10.07 12.73 -11.90
N GLY A 34 9.25 13.76 -11.67
CA GLY A 34 9.72 15.10 -11.29
C GLY A 34 10.57 15.07 -10.03
N TYR A 35 10.08 14.45 -8.95
CA TYR A 35 10.82 14.34 -7.69
C TYR A 35 12.14 13.61 -7.87
N ALA A 36 12.15 12.46 -8.55
CA ALA A 36 13.35 11.67 -8.80
C ALA A 36 14.41 12.43 -9.62
N ALA A 37 14.00 13.30 -10.54
CA ALA A 37 14.90 14.09 -11.40
C ALA A 37 15.29 15.47 -10.81
N SER A 38 14.60 15.95 -9.78
CA SER A 38 14.77 17.30 -9.24
C SER A 38 15.95 17.47 -8.25
N GLU A 39 16.16 18.71 -7.80
CA GLU A 39 17.00 19.05 -6.63
C GLU A 39 16.28 18.82 -5.29
N ALA A 40 15.23 17.99 -5.25
CA ALA A 40 14.65 17.54 -3.98
C ALA A 40 15.72 16.91 -3.08
N ASP A 41 15.44 16.89 -1.78
CA ASP A 41 16.32 16.24 -0.82
C ASP A 41 16.48 14.74 -1.17
N ARG A 42 17.59 14.17 -0.71
CA ARG A 42 17.97 12.80 -1.04
C ARG A 42 16.87 11.78 -0.69
N ALA A 43 16.21 11.93 0.45
CA ALA A 43 15.19 10.98 0.90
C ALA A 43 13.96 11.02 -0.02
N THR A 44 13.49 12.22 -0.38
CA THR A 44 12.39 12.38 -1.34
C THR A 44 12.71 11.74 -2.70
N LYS A 45 13.95 11.88 -3.19
CA LYS A 45 14.38 11.26 -4.45
C LYS A 45 14.39 9.74 -4.38
N GLU A 46 14.92 9.19 -3.29
CA GLU A 46 14.99 7.74 -3.06
C GLU A 46 13.57 7.14 -2.95
N MET A 47 12.67 7.79 -2.21
CA MET A 47 11.26 7.36 -2.10
C MET A 47 10.55 7.41 -3.46
N ALA A 48 10.73 8.49 -4.23
CA ALA A 48 10.11 8.62 -5.56
C ALA A 48 10.63 7.54 -6.53
N ALA A 49 11.93 7.27 -6.52
CA ALA A 49 12.53 6.20 -7.32
C ALA A 49 12.00 4.81 -6.92
N ALA A 50 11.90 4.54 -5.61
CA ALA A 50 11.34 3.29 -5.11
C ALA A 50 9.90 3.07 -5.57
N CYS A 51 9.04 4.10 -5.45
CA CYS A 51 7.65 4.03 -5.95
C CYS A 51 7.57 3.80 -7.47
N LEU A 52 8.46 4.44 -8.25
CA LEU A 52 8.49 4.26 -9.72
C LEU A 52 8.92 2.86 -10.12
N ASN A 53 9.86 2.26 -9.39
CA ASN A 53 10.34 0.89 -9.67
C ASN A 53 9.24 -0.16 -9.44
N GLU A 54 8.36 0.06 -8.47
CA GLU A 54 7.23 -0.83 -8.17
C GLU A 54 6.01 -0.61 -9.07
N TYR A 55 5.94 0.53 -9.77
CA TYR A 55 4.73 0.98 -10.42
C TYR A 55 4.24 0.03 -11.53
N LYS A 56 2.99 -0.42 -11.38
CA LYS A 56 2.20 -1.07 -12.44
C LYS A 56 0.95 -0.25 -12.73
N PHE A 57 0.68 -0.04 -14.02
CA PHE A 57 -0.49 0.71 -14.47
C PHE A 57 -1.81 -0.05 -14.14
N PRO A 58 -2.91 0.66 -13.78
CA PRO A 58 -3.03 2.12 -13.67
C PRO A 58 -2.73 2.68 -12.28
N VAL A 59 -2.82 1.86 -11.24
CA VAL A 59 -2.68 2.29 -9.85
C VAL A 59 -1.89 1.22 -9.10
N GLN A 60 -0.76 1.63 -8.54
CA GLN A 60 0.05 0.82 -7.65
C GLN A 60 -0.04 1.38 -6.23
N ILE A 61 -0.24 0.50 -5.26
CA ILE A 61 -0.18 0.82 -3.84
C ILE A 61 1.18 0.30 -3.35
N VAL A 62 1.99 1.18 -2.76
CA VAL A 62 3.33 0.84 -2.27
C VAL A 62 3.38 1.15 -0.78
N CYS A 63 3.76 0.17 0.03
CA CYS A 63 4.13 0.38 1.42
C CYS A 63 5.65 0.43 1.54
N LEU A 64 6.16 1.49 2.13
CA LEU A 64 7.59 1.73 2.29
C LEU A 64 7.89 2.40 3.62
N LEU A 65 9.11 2.17 4.13
CA LEU A 65 9.63 2.81 5.33
C LEU A 65 10.17 4.23 5.02
N PRO A 66 10.37 5.10 6.03
CA PRO A 66 10.89 6.45 5.81
C PRO A 66 12.26 6.53 5.12
N ASN A 67 13.04 5.44 5.12
CA ASN A 67 14.31 5.32 4.42
C ASN A 67 14.17 4.79 2.97
N ALA A 68 12.97 4.86 2.39
CA ALA A 68 12.63 4.38 1.05
C ALA A 68 12.70 2.85 0.84
N THR A 69 12.90 2.06 1.90
CA THR A 69 12.81 0.59 1.81
C THR A 69 11.37 0.16 1.54
N VAL A 70 11.13 -0.48 0.39
CA VAL A 70 9.83 -1.06 0.05
C VAL A 70 9.59 -2.29 0.92
N VAL A 71 8.46 -2.29 1.63
CA VAL A 71 8.01 -3.37 2.51
C VAL A 71 7.14 -4.37 1.73
N ASP A 72 6.20 -3.84 0.95
CA ASP A 72 5.30 -4.60 0.09
C ASP A 72 4.62 -3.67 -0.91
N SER A 73 4.07 -4.24 -1.99
CA SER A 73 3.35 -3.47 -2.99
C SER A 73 2.24 -4.31 -3.64
N ILE A 74 1.15 -3.67 -4.05
CA ILE A 74 0.05 -4.33 -4.76
C ILE A 74 -0.54 -3.43 -5.85
N CYS A 75 -0.75 -4.00 -7.05
CA CYS A 75 -1.45 -3.32 -8.13
C CYS A 75 -2.95 -3.36 -7.85
N ALA A 76 -3.65 -2.26 -8.11
CA ALA A 76 -5.09 -2.19 -7.93
C ALA A 76 -5.84 -3.25 -8.76
N ASN A 77 -5.33 -3.58 -9.97
CA ASN A 77 -5.92 -4.62 -10.81
C ASN A 77 -5.81 -6.02 -10.16
N ASP A 78 -4.68 -6.31 -9.53
CA ASP A 78 -4.46 -7.58 -8.83
C ASP A 78 -5.35 -7.66 -7.59
N LEU A 79 -5.54 -6.54 -6.89
CA LEU A 79 -6.41 -6.45 -5.72
C LEU A 79 -7.90 -6.65 -6.06
N VAL A 80 -8.38 -6.09 -7.17
CA VAL A 80 -9.78 -6.26 -7.60
C VAL A 80 -10.04 -7.58 -8.31
N ALA A 81 -8.99 -8.29 -8.72
CA ALA A 81 -9.09 -9.64 -9.29
C ALA A 81 -9.27 -10.73 -8.22
N VAL A 82 -9.32 -10.35 -6.94
CA VAL A 82 -9.73 -11.26 -5.85
C VAL A 82 -11.23 -11.56 -6.03
N ASP A 83 -11.50 -12.62 -6.78
CA ASP A 83 -12.84 -13.15 -7.02
C ASP A 83 -13.37 -13.93 -5.80
N ASP A 84 -14.71 -14.06 -5.78
CA ASP A 84 -15.57 -14.80 -4.84
C ASP A 84 -14.85 -15.83 -3.96
N VAL A 85 -14.52 -15.41 -2.74
CA VAL A 85 -14.24 -16.31 -1.61
C VAL A 85 -15.54 -16.61 -0.87
N ASP A 86 -15.66 -17.84 -0.37
CA ASP A 86 -16.83 -18.23 0.42
C ASP A 86 -16.99 -17.31 1.65
N GLU A 87 -18.23 -17.03 2.07
CA GLU A 87 -18.51 -16.13 3.21
C GLU A 87 -17.78 -16.55 4.50
N VAL A 88 -17.54 -17.86 4.68
CA VAL A 88 -16.77 -18.41 5.81
C VAL A 88 -15.30 -17.98 5.81
N GLU A 89 -14.74 -17.63 4.65
CA GLU A 89 -13.36 -17.19 4.51
C GLU A 89 -13.19 -15.68 4.68
N LEU A 90 -14.28 -14.92 4.77
CA LEU A 90 -14.26 -13.45 4.82
C LEU A 90 -13.80 -12.87 6.17
N GLU A 91 -13.47 -13.66 7.18
CA GLU A 91 -12.91 -13.17 8.46
C GLU A 91 -13.69 -12.00 9.12
N GLY A 92 -15.01 -11.94 8.91
CA GLY A 92 -15.87 -10.86 9.42
C GLY A 92 -15.96 -9.62 8.51
N PHE A 93 -15.33 -9.63 7.34
CA PHE A 93 -15.52 -8.64 6.28
C PHE A 93 -16.76 -8.96 5.45
N THR A 94 -17.33 -7.93 4.81
CA THR A 94 -18.49 -8.06 3.92
C THR A 94 -18.10 -8.14 2.44
N ASP A 95 -16.83 -7.94 2.13
CA ASP A 95 -16.30 -7.90 0.78
C ASP A 95 -14.89 -8.53 0.74
N PRO A 96 -14.64 -9.52 -0.13
CA PRO A 96 -13.32 -10.11 -0.36
C PRO A 96 -12.20 -9.10 -0.54
N ILE A 97 -12.47 -7.99 -1.23
CA ILE A 97 -11.49 -6.97 -1.57
C ILE A 97 -11.13 -6.15 -0.33
N GLU A 98 -12.11 -5.89 0.56
CA GLU A 98 -11.85 -5.24 1.85
C GLU A 98 -10.91 -6.10 2.70
N MET A 99 -11.22 -7.40 2.80
CA MET A 99 -10.38 -8.36 3.52
C MET A 99 -8.98 -8.44 2.91
N ALA A 100 -8.87 -8.58 1.59
CA ALA A 100 -7.59 -8.67 0.90
C ALA A 100 -6.73 -7.42 1.14
N TYR A 101 -7.33 -6.24 1.07
CA TYR A 101 -6.61 -5.00 1.32
C TYR A 101 -6.23 -4.84 2.79
N HIS A 102 -7.10 -5.23 3.72
CA HIS A 102 -6.78 -5.26 5.14
C HIS A 102 -5.62 -6.23 5.45
N ARG A 103 -5.61 -7.43 4.84
CA ARG A 103 -4.51 -8.41 4.96
C ARG A 103 -3.20 -7.85 4.40
N PHE A 104 -3.24 -7.19 3.25
CA PHE A 104 -2.07 -6.51 2.67
C PHE A 104 -1.49 -5.47 3.65
N LEU A 105 -2.33 -4.58 4.20
CA LEU A 105 -1.89 -3.57 5.16
C LEU A 105 -1.36 -4.21 6.47
N SER A 106 -2.03 -5.26 6.97
CA SER A 106 -1.59 -5.98 8.18
C SER A 106 -0.23 -6.66 7.98
N SER A 107 -0.02 -7.25 6.80
CA SER A 107 1.27 -7.80 6.38
C SER A 107 2.35 -6.72 6.36
N CYS A 108 2.04 -5.55 5.82
CA CYS A 108 2.96 -4.40 5.81
C CYS A 108 3.39 -3.99 7.22
N VAL A 109 2.45 -3.83 8.16
CA VAL A 109 2.77 -3.50 9.56
C VAL A 109 3.66 -4.57 10.20
N THR A 110 3.35 -5.85 9.96
CA THR A 110 4.12 -6.97 10.50
C THR A 110 5.55 -7.00 9.96
N LYS A 111 5.71 -6.89 8.63
CA LYS A 111 7.02 -6.88 7.97
C LYS A 111 7.85 -5.66 8.39
N ALA A 112 7.25 -4.47 8.46
CA ALA A 112 7.90 -3.25 8.91
C ALA A 112 8.47 -3.38 10.33
N ARG A 113 7.71 -3.97 11.26
CA ARG A 113 8.18 -4.23 12.63
C ARG A 113 9.38 -5.18 12.61
N THR A 114 9.30 -6.29 11.90
CA THR A 114 10.39 -7.26 11.80
C THR A 114 11.66 -6.62 11.24
N GLN A 115 11.56 -5.85 10.15
CA GLN A 115 12.72 -5.17 9.55
C GLN A 115 13.33 -4.12 10.48
N HIS A 116 12.52 -3.34 11.19
CA HIS A 116 13.03 -2.40 12.19
C HIS A 116 13.75 -3.08 13.37
N PHE A 117 13.33 -4.28 13.79
CA PHE A 117 14.02 -5.03 14.84
C PHE A 117 15.40 -5.55 14.38
N PHE A 118 15.59 -5.84 13.08
CA PHE A 118 16.87 -6.30 12.56
C PHE A 118 17.92 -5.18 12.40
N GLU A 119 17.52 -3.92 12.18
CA GLU A 119 18.47 -2.79 12.07
C GLU A 119 18.98 -2.27 13.44
N ALA A 120 18.32 -2.64 14.54
CA ALA A 120 18.66 -2.18 15.90
C ALA A 120 19.43 -3.20 16.75
N SER A 121 19.78 -4.37 16.18
CA SER A 121 20.50 -5.48 16.84
C SER A 121 21.93 -5.61 16.32
#